data_AF-A0A7S1VQX6-F1
#
_entry.id   AF-A0A7S1VQX6-F1
#
_cell.length_a   1.000
_cell.length_b   1.000
_cell.length_c   1.000
_cell.angle_alpha   90.00
_cell.angle_beta   90.00
_cell.angle_gamma   90.00
#
_symmetry.space_group_name_H-M   'P 1'
#
loop_
_entity.id
_entity.type
_entity.pdbx_description
1 polymer ?
#
loop_
_entity_poly.entity_id
_entity_poly.type
_entity_poly.pdbx_seq_one_letter_code
_entity_poly.pdbx_strand_id
1 'polypeptide(L)'
;ERVRKLTDRVKGWVNLRRTPPSKRKLVISLYGFPPNVGAVGTAALLDVPNSLENLLRRLASEGYDVGSFATDPNSSGESIVAALSILSEDTVIAGGAGRMQDAVSSKMERARNGDQTVAATLAREGGGLGGGKIQAFDVTRQELESMLGRYMSKKVER
;
A
#
# COMPACT_ATOMS: atom_id res chain seq x y z
N GLU A 1 -24.20 -20.42 -10.36
CA GLU A 1 -23.01 -19.70 -9.84
C GLU A 1 -22.42 -18.68 -10.84
N ARG A 2 -22.08 -19.07 -12.08
CA ARG A 2 -21.45 -18.18 -13.09
C ARG A 2 -22.26 -16.92 -13.40
N VAL A 3 -23.57 -17.06 -13.60
CA VAL A 3 -24.48 -15.91 -13.84
C VAL A 3 -24.42 -14.92 -12.68
N ARG A 4 -24.49 -15.40 -11.43
CA ARG A 4 -24.40 -14.55 -10.23
C ARG A 4 -23.09 -13.75 -10.19
N LYS A 5 -21.94 -14.40 -10.38
CA LYS A 5 -20.63 -13.73 -10.43
C LYS A 5 -20.56 -12.65 -11.52
N LEU A 6 -21.13 -12.91 -12.69
CA LEU A 6 -21.19 -11.93 -13.77
C LEU A 6 -22.07 -10.73 -13.38
N THR A 7 -23.28 -11.01 -12.88
CA THR A 7 -24.22 -9.98 -12.41
C THR A 7 -23.58 -9.10 -11.33
N ASP A 8 -22.86 -9.68 -10.37
CA ASP A 8 -22.20 -8.95 -9.28
C ASP A 8 -21.09 -8.02 -9.80
N ARG A 9 -20.30 -8.47 -10.78
CA ARG A 9 -19.28 -7.62 -11.44
C ARG A 9 -19.92 -6.46 -12.19
N VAL A 10 -20.98 -6.71 -12.97
CA VAL A 10 -21.69 -5.66 -13.72
C VAL A 10 -22.27 -4.63 -12.75
N LYS A 11 -22.90 -5.09 -11.65
CA LYS A 11 -23.36 -4.19 -10.57
C LYS A 11 -22.22 -3.34 -10.01
N GLY A 12 -21.05 -3.92 -9.78
CA GLY A 12 -19.85 -3.20 -9.36
C GLY A 12 -19.45 -2.07 -10.32
N TRP A 13 -19.40 -2.34 -11.63
CA TRP A 13 -19.09 -1.34 -12.66
C TRP A 13 -20.14 -0.22 -12.73
N VAL A 14 -21.43 -0.57 -12.66
CA VAL A 14 -22.52 0.41 -12.63
C VAL A 14 -22.42 1.30 -11.39
N ASN A 15 -22.16 0.71 -10.23
CA ASN A 15 -21.96 1.46 -8.99
C ASN A 15 -20.76 2.40 -9.09
N LEU A 16 -19.62 1.92 -9.62
CA LEU A 16 -18.43 2.74 -9.82
C LEU A 16 -18.70 3.97 -10.70
N ARG A 17 -19.45 3.79 -11.81
CA ARG A 17 -19.85 4.89 -12.69
C ARG A 17 -20.72 5.92 -11.98
N ARG A 18 -21.61 5.49 -11.08
CA ARG A 18 -22.54 6.37 -10.36
C ARG A 18 -21.92 7.04 -9.13
N THR A 19 -20.88 6.46 -8.54
CA THR A 19 -20.17 7.03 -7.40
C THR A 19 -19.31 8.22 -7.84
N PRO A 20 -19.44 9.41 -7.22
CA PRO A 20 -18.59 10.56 -7.54
C PRO A 20 -17.13 10.28 -7.15
N PRO A 21 -16.13 10.87 -7.85
CA PRO A 21 -14.70 10.62 -7.60
C PRO A 21 -14.29 10.72 -6.13
N SER A 22 -14.75 11.73 -5.40
CA SER A 22 -14.45 11.95 -3.97
C SER A 22 -14.94 10.85 -3.03
N LYS A 23 -15.85 9.98 -3.48
CA LYS A 23 -16.36 8.83 -2.71
C LYS A 23 -15.85 7.48 -3.24
N ARG A 24 -15.07 7.47 -4.32
CA ARG A 24 -14.50 6.23 -4.88
C ARG A 24 -13.32 5.81 -4.02
N LYS A 25 -13.34 4.54 -3.58
CA LYS A 25 -12.21 3.92 -2.88
C LYS A 25 -11.38 3.14 -3.88
N LEU A 26 -10.10 3.49 -3.98
CA LEU A 26 -9.14 2.84 -4.87
C LEU A 26 -8.15 2.01 -4.05
N VAL A 27 -7.72 0.89 -4.61
CA VAL A 27 -6.63 0.07 -4.07
C VAL A 27 -5.53 0.03 -5.11
N ILE A 28 -4.34 0.48 -4.72
CA ILE A 28 -3.13 0.39 -5.53
C ILE A 28 -2.30 -0.76 -4.94
N SER A 29 -2.03 -1.78 -5.75
CA SER A 29 -1.23 -2.93 -5.33
C SER A 29 0.16 -2.81 -5.93
N LEU A 30 1.17 -2.67 -5.07
CA LEU A 30 2.57 -2.76 -5.46
C LEU A 30 3.03 -4.20 -5.24
N TYR A 31 3.64 -4.78 -6.26
CA TYR A 31 4.18 -6.12 -6.20
C TYR A 31 5.66 -6.10 -5.83
N GLY A 32 6.10 -7.06 -5.04
CA GLY A 32 7.51 -7.33 -4.76
C GLY A 32 7.84 -8.76 -5.13
N PHE A 33 8.68 -8.95 -6.14
CA PHE A 33 9.07 -10.29 -6.59
C PHE A 33 10.53 -10.36 -7.04
N PRO A 34 11.26 -11.43 -6.67
CA PRO A 34 10.82 -12.52 -5.78
C PRO A 34 10.57 -12.00 -4.36
N PRO A 35 9.62 -12.56 -3.59
CA PRO A 35 9.31 -12.06 -2.26
C PRO A 35 10.59 -12.10 -1.40
N ASN A 36 10.80 -11.08 -0.57
CA ASN A 36 11.88 -10.95 0.42
C ASN A 36 13.31 -10.78 -0.15
N VAL A 37 13.50 -10.94 -1.46
CA VAL A 37 14.79 -10.72 -2.15
C VAL A 37 14.69 -9.75 -3.33
N GLY A 38 13.48 -9.50 -3.83
CA GLY A 38 13.19 -8.52 -4.88
C GLY A 38 12.89 -7.15 -4.30
N ALA A 39 13.11 -6.11 -5.11
CA ALA A 39 12.79 -4.75 -4.71
C ALA A 39 11.28 -4.50 -4.85
N VAL A 40 10.59 -4.29 -3.73
CA VAL A 40 9.16 -3.95 -3.68
C VAL A 40 8.91 -2.71 -4.53
N GLY A 41 7.86 -2.77 -5.35
CA GLY A 41 7.50 -1.64 -6.21
C GLY A 41 8.56 -1.38 -7.27
N THR A 42 9.21 -2.41 -7.81
CA THR A 42 9.99 -2.30 -9.06
C THR A 42 9.24 -2.95 -10.21
N ALA A 43 9.33 -2.34 -11.39
CA ALA A 43 8.74 -2.85 -12.62
C ALA A 43 9.66 -2.54 -13.81
N ALA A 44 9.67 -3.42 -14.81
CA ALA A 44 10.55 -3.26 -15.97
C ALA A 44 10.28 -1.93 -16.69
N LEU A 45 11.34 -1.12 -16.84
CA LEU A 45 11.33 0.18 -17.53
C LEU A 45 10.34 1.21 -16.96
N LEU A 46 9.93 1.06 -15.69
CA LEU A 46 9.01 1.98 -15.03
C LEU A 46 9.60 2.48 -13.71
N ASP A 47 9.71 3.81 -13.60
CA ASP A 47 10.00 4.48 -12.33
C ASP A 47 8.71 4.47 -11.48
N VAL A 48 8.53 3.41 -10.70
CA VAL A 48 7.30 3.18 -9.92
C VAL A 48 7.09 4.24 -8.84
N PRO A 49 8.08 4.62 -8.00
CA PRO A 49 7.89 5.70 -7.03
C PRO A 49 7.36 6.98 -7.67
N ASN A 50 8.02 7.44 -8.73
CA ASN A 50 7.67 8.69 -9.40
C ASN A 50 6.34 8.58 -10.15
N SER A 51 6.06 7.41 -10.75
CA SER A 51 4.76 7.13 -11.38
C SER A 51 3.61 7.13 -10.38
N LEU A 52 3.81 6.55 -9.19
CA LEU A 52 2.83 6.52 -8.12
C LEU A 52 2.54 7.94 -7.61
N GLU A 53 3.57 8.74 -7.38
CA GLU A 53 3.40 10.13 -6.97
C GLU A 53 2.58 10.92 -7.99
N ASN A 54 2.96 10.84 -9.28
CA ASN A 54 2.25 11.52 -10.35
C ASN A 54 0.79 11.04 -10.47
N LEU A 55 0.55 9.74 -10.29
CA LEU A 55 -0.79 9.18 -10.25
C LEU A 55 -1.63 9.77 -9.11
N LEU A 56 -1.09 9.84 -7.89
CA LEU A 56 -1.81 10.39 -6.73
C LEU A 56 -2.11 11.88 -6.90
N ARG A 57 -1.16 12.67 -7.41
CA ARG A 57 -1.40 14.09 -7.73
C ARG A 57 -2.44 14.26 -8.83
N ARG A 58 -2.42 13.41 -9.85
CA ARG A 58 -3.42 13.41 -10.92
C ARG A 58 -4.81 13.06 -10.38
N LEU A 59 -4.93 12.02 -9.55
CA LEU A 59 -6.19 11.64 -8.91
C LEU A 59 -6.77 12.78 -8.09
N ALA A 60 -5.94 13.51 -7.34
CA ALA A 60 -6.39 14.71 -6.62
C ALA A 60 -6.99 15.76 -7.57
N SER A 61 -6.33 16.05 -8.70
CA SER A 61 -6.82 17.00 -9.70
C SER A 61 -8.13 16.56 -10.38
N GLU A 62 -8.40 15.25 -10.41
CA GLU A 62 -9.65 14.67 -10.93
C GLU A 62 -10.75 14.57 -9.85
N GLY A 63 -10.51 15.07 -8.64
CA GLY A 63 -11.48 15.15 -7.54
C GLY A 63 -11.56 13.90 -6.67
N TYR A 64 -10.57 13.00 -6.73
CA TYR A 64 -10.44 11.92 -5.76
C TYR A 64 -9.88 12.44 -4.44
N ASP A 65 -10.32 11.83 -3.34
CA ASP A 65 -9.75 12.10 -2.02
C ASP A 65 -8.47 11.28 -1.83
N VAL A 66 -7.33 11.97 -1.84
CA VAL A 66 -6.00 11.39 -1.53
C VAL A 66 -5.42 11.98 -0.24
N GLY A 67 -6.26 12.60 0.59
CA GLY A 67 -5.84 13.33 1.79
C GLY A 67 -4.87 14.48 1.47
N SER A 68 -3.92 14.72 2.37
CA SER A 68 -2.91 15.77 2.25
C SER A 68 -1.79 15.47 1.24
N PHE A 69 -1.76 14.28 0.62
CA PHE A 69 -0.64 13.87 -0.23
C PHE A 69 -0.38 14.84 -1.39
N ALA A 70 -1.44 15.33 -2.04
CA ALA A 70 -1.28 16.23 -3.17
C ALA A 70 -0.80 17.65 -2.77
N THR A 71 -1.04 18.06 -1.52
CA THR A 71 -0.76 19.42 -1.04
C THR A 71 0.47 19.50 -0.13
N ASP A 72 0.91 18.37 0.44
CA ASP A 72 2.07 18.30 1.31
C ASP A 72 3.37 18.35 0.48
N PRO A 73 4.23 19.38 0.63
CA PRO A 73 5.49 19.47 -0.10
C PRO A 73 6.50 18.37 0.30
N ASN A 74 6.30 17.71 1.45
CA ASN A 74 7.15 16.63 1.92
C ASN A 74 6.76 15.26 1.34
N SER A 75 5.54 15.13 0.81
CA SER A 75 5.04 13.89 0.20
C SER A 75 5.98 13.35 -0.89
N SER A 76 6.17 12.04 -0.92
CA SER A 76 7.00 11.38 -1.94
C SER A 76 6.52 9.96 -2.21
N GLY A 77 6.51 9.59 -3.49
CA GLY A 77 6.27 8.21 -3.92
C GLY A 77 7.33 7.24 -3.37
N GLU A 78 8.59 7.68 -3.29
CA GLU A 78 9.70 6.91 -2.71
C GLU A 78 9.45 6.60 -1.24
N SER A 79 8.91 7.54 -0.46
CA SER A 79 8.55 7.27 0.94
C SER A 79 7.48 6.19 1.08
N ILE A 80 6.47 6.17 0.19
CA ILE A 80 5.46 5.11 0.18
C ILE A 80 6.09 3.75 -0.15
N VAL A 81 6.90 3.70 -1.21
CA VAL A 81 7.56 2.45 -1.62
C VAL A 81 8.52 1.97 -0.53
N ALA A 82 9.34 2.86 0.04
CA ALA A 82 10.27 2.53 1.11
C ALA A 82 9.55 1.99 2.35
N ALA A 83 8.45 2.63 2.78
CA ALA A 83 7.63 2.15 3.87
C ALA A 83 7.09 0.72 3.63
N LEU A 84 6.58 0.45 2.43
CA LEU A 84 6.07 -0.88 2.07
C LEU A 84 7.18 -1.93 1.95
N SER A 85 8.38 -1.54 1.50
CA SER A 85 9.57 -2.39 1.52
C SER A 85 9.91 -2.84 2.93
N ILE A 86 9.82 -1.95 3.92
CA ILE A 86 10.10 -2.26 5.34
C ILE A 86 9.15 -3.32 5.87
N LEU A 87 7.85 -3.19 5.55
CA LEU A 87 6.85 -4.18 5.96
C LEU A 87 7.06 -5.56 5.33
N SER A 88 7.82 -5.62 4.23
CA SER A 88 8.09 -6.86 3.49
C SER A 88 9.37 -7.58 3.95
N GLU A 89 10.07 -7.06 4.96
CA GLU A 89 11.29 -7.68 5.48
C GLU A 89 10.97 -8.92 6.33
N ASP A 90 11.69 -10.03 6.14
CA ASP A 90 11.44 -11.29 6.85
C ASP A 90 11.38 -11.14 8.37
N THR A 91 12.35 -10.41 8.93
CA THR A 91 12.42 -10.18 10.39
C THR A 91 11.28 -9.31 10.91
N VAL A 92 10.66 -8.53 10.05
CA VAL A 92 9.51 -7.67 10.35
C VAL A 92 8.23 -8.49 10.26
N ILE A 93 8.06 -9.26 9.18
CA ILE A 93 6.93 -10.18 8.99
C ILE A 93 6.85 -11.20 10.12
N ALA A 94 7.96 -11.84 10.49
CA ALA A 94 8.00 -12.86 11.52
C ALA A 94 7.60 -12.35 12.91
N GLY A 95 7.70 -11.04 13.16
CA GLY A 95 7.29 -10.43 14.43
C GLY A 95 5.87 -9.89 14.47
N GLY A 96 5.09 -10.05 13.40
CA GLY A 96 3.70 -9.63 13.34
C GLY A 96 3.49 -8.10 13.25
N ALA A 97 2.22 -7.70 13.39
CA ALA A 97 1.79 -6.32 13.16
C ALA A 97 2.42 -5.27 14.09
N GLY A 98 2.72 -5.65 15.34
CA GLY A 98 3.40 -4.75 16.28
C GLY A 98 4.81 -4.38 15.82
N ARG A 99 5.61 -5.40 15.48
CA ARG A 99 6.99 -5.22 15.01
C ARG A 99 7.05 -4.46 13.69
N MET A 100 6.04 -4.62 12.83
CA MET A 100 5.88 -3.83 11.60
C MET A 100 5.82 -2.32 11.86
N GLN A 101 5.04 -1.88 12.84
CA GLN A 101 4.96 -0.44 13.17
C GLN A 101 6.26 0.08 13.79
N ASP A 102 6.88 -0.70 14.67
CA ASP A 102 8.15 -0.36 15.30
C ASP A 102 9.28 -0.24 14.27
N ALA A 103 9.34 -1.16 13.31
CA ALA A 103 10.37 -1.19 12.27
C ALA A 103 10.32 0.04 11.36
N VAL A 104 9.12 0.47 10.97
CA VAL A 104 8.89 1.69 10.20
C VAL A 104 9.38 2.91 11.00
N SER A 105 8.97 3.01 12.26
CA SER A 105 9.31 4.13 13.13
C SER A 105 10.82 4.24 13.36
N SER A 106 11.48 3.10 13.63
CA SER A 106 12.93 3.01 13.79
C SER A 106 13.69 3.44 12.52
N LYS A 107 13.22 3.04 11.33
CA LYS A 107 13.87 3.44 10.07
C LYS A 107 13.65 4.90 9.71
N MET A 108 12.50 5.48 10.04
CA MET A 108 12.30 6.93 9.93
C MET A 108 13.27 7.70 10.83
N GLU A 109 13.48 7.24 12.07
CA GLU A 109 14.44 7.87 13.00
C GLU A 109 15.89 7.75 12.48
N ARG A 110 16.29 6.58 11.99
CA ARG A 110 17.60 6.38 11.35
C ARG A 110 17.79 7.32 10.15
N ALA A 111 16.77 7.50 9.33
CA ALA A 111 16.82 8.43 8.19
C ALA A 111 17.04 9.88 8.66
N ARG A 112 16.36 10.31 9.73
CA ARG A 112 16.57 11.64 10.34
C ARG A 112 17.98 11.83 10.88
N ASN A 113 18.58 10.75 11.36
CA ASN A 113 19.96 10.73 11.85
C ASN A 113 21.00 10.63 10.71
N GLY A 114 20.57 10.66 9.44
CA GLY A 114 21.47 10.69 8.28
C GLY A 114 22.02 9.32 7.85
N ASP A 115 21.40 8.23 8.28
CA ASP A 115 21.79 6.88 7.86
C ASP A 115 21.55 6.69 6.36
N GLN A 116 22.63 6.45 5.60
CA GLN A 116 22.58 6.29 4.14
C GLN A 116 22.00 4.94 3.68
N THR A 117 21.79 4.00 4.60
CA THR A 117 21.21 2.68 4.29
C THR A 117 19.69 2.67 4.24
N VAL A 118 19.05 3.79 4.59
CA VAL A 118 17.59 3.97 4.54
C VAL A 118 17.24 5.10 3.58
N ALA A 119 16.02 5.06 3.03
CA ALA A 119 15.55 6.10 2.12
C ALA A 119 15.50 7.45 2.84
N ALA A 120 16.28 8.43 2.36
CA ALA A 120 16.35 9.77 2.93
C ALA A 120 14.98 10.49 2.94
N THR A 121 14.07 10.12 2.04
CA THR A 121 12.71 10.68 2.00
C THR A 121 11.87 10.34 3.24
N LEU A 122 12.21 9.27 3.98
CA LEU A 122 11.58 8.93 5.25
C LEU A 122 11.96 9.90 6.39
N ALA A 123 13.02 10.70 6.22
CA ALA A 123 13.41 11.72 7.19
C ALA A 123 12.49 12.96 7.14
N ARG A 124 11.75 13.14 6.04
CA ARG A 124 10.85 14.29 5.84
C ARG A 124 9.74 14.29 6.89
N GLU A 125 9.09 15.45 7.05
CA GLU A 125 7.96 15.58 7.95
C GLU A 125 6.87 14.52 7.62
N GLY A 126 6.29 13.91 8.65
CA GLY A 126 5.33 12.81 8.47
C GLY A 126 5.88 11.57 7.74
N GLY A 127 7.21 11.43 7.63
CA GLY A 127 7.85 10.35 6.88
C GLY A 127 7.78 10.51 5.36
N GLY A 128 7.36 11.68 4.87
CA GLY A 128 7.09 11.91 3.44
C GLY A 128 5.87 11.15 2.91
N LEU A 129 4.98 10.70 3.80
CA LEU A 129 3.79 9.92 3.43
C LEU A 129 2.58 10.77 3.03
N GLY A 130 2.67 12.11 3.12
CA GLY A 130 1.57 12.99 2.75
C GLY A 130 0.33 12.84 3.65
N GLY A 131 0.51 12.51 4.93
CA GLY A 131 -0.57 12.18 5.87
C GLY A 131 -1.12 10.76 5.76
N GLY A 132 -0.57 9.94 4.85
CA GLY A 132 -0.84 8.51 4.79
C GLY A 132 -0.42 7.78 6.07
N LYS A 133 -1.17 6.74 6.44
CA LYS A 133 -0.85 5.89 7.59
C LYS A 133 -0.38 4.52 7.10
N ILE A 134 0.68 4.03 7.71
CA ILE A 134 1.15 2.66 7.49
C ILE A 134 0.50 1.78 8.55
N GLN A 135 -0.19 0.74 8.12
CA GLN A 135 -0.91 -0.16 9.02
C GLN A 135 -0.56 -1.60 8.70
N ALA A 136 -0.42 -2.39 9.75
CA ALA A 136 -0.27 -3.84 9.70
C ALA A 136 -1.32 -4.46 10.63
N PHE A 137 -1.81 -5.64 10.25
CA PHE A 137 -2.81 -6.36 11.01
C PHE A 137 -2.44 -7.84 11.02
N ASP A 138 -2.45 -8.45 12.20
CA ASP A 138 -2.41 -9.90 12.32
C ASP A 138 -3.82 -10.42 12.06
N VAL A 139 -3.94 -11.39 11.15
CA VAL A 139 -5.23 -11.96 10.76
C VAL A 139 -5.26 -13.42 11.21
N THR A 140 -6.19 -13.75 12.09
CA THR A 140 -6.41 -15.14 12.50
C THR A 140 -6.94 -15.97 11.35
N ARG A 141 -6.82 -17.30 11.44
CA ARG A 141 -7.36 -18.22 10.42
C ARG A 141 -8.87 -18.00 10.18
N GLN A 142 -9.62 -17.83 11.27
CA GLN A 142 -11.06 -17.64 11.22
C GLN A 142 -11.45 -16.31 10.55
N GLU A 143 -10.72 -15.23 10.84
CA GLU A 143 -10.91 -13.94 10.17
C GLU A 143 -10.57 -14.03 8.68
N LEU A 144 -9.45 -14.68 8.33
CA LEU A 144 -9.05 -14.88 6.95
C LEU A 144 -10.11 -15.68 6.17
N GLU A 145 -10.68 -16.71 6.78
CA GLU A 145 -11.78 -17.50 6.20
C GLU A 145 -13.04 -16.69 5.98
N SER A 146 -13.36 -15.80 6.92
CA SER A 146 -14.47 -14.85 6.79
C SER A 146 -14.24 -13.87 5.64
N MET A 147 -13.02 -13.35 5.50
CA MET A 147 -12.64 -12.36 4.48
C MET A 147 -12.58 -12.95 3.06
N LEU A 148 -11.94 -14.11 2.89
CA LEU A 148 -11.71 -14.73 1.58
C LEU A 148 -12.89 -15.58 1.12
N GLY A 149 -13.70 -16.05 2.07
CA GLY A 149 -14.76 -17.03 1.84
C GLY A 149 -14.23 -18.44 1.63
N ARG A 150 -15.07 -19.43 1.98
CA ARG A 150 -14.72 -20.86 2.04
C ARG A 150 -13.96 -21.44 0.83
N TYR A 151 -14.25 -20.95 -0.39
CA TYR A 151 -13.60 -21.47 -1.60
C TYR A 151 -12.13 -21.02 -1.72
N MET A 152 -11.85 -19.76 -1.42
CA MET A 152 -10.49 -19.21 -1.50
C MET A 152 -9.62 -19.70 -0.34
N SER A 153 -10.20 -19.88 0.85
CA SER A 153 -9.49 -20.42 2.02
C SER A 153 -8.91 -21.81 1.78
N LYS A 154 -9.63 -22.69 1.07
CA LYS A 154 -9.13 -24.02 0.68
C LYS A 154 -7.91 -23.99 -0.24
N LYS A 155 -7.67 -22.88 -0.96
CA LYS A 155 -6.49 -22.72 -1.83
C LYS A 155 -5.27 -22.22 -1.08
N VAL A 156 -5.46 -21.52 0.03
CA VAL A 156 -4.38 -21.06 0.93
C VAL A 156 -3.86 -22.22 1.80
N GLU A 157 -4.67 -23.27 1.95
CA GLU A 157 -4.38 -24.48 2.71
C GLU A 157 -3.45 -25.48 1.98
N ARG A 158 -3.24 -25.30 0.67
CA ARG A 158 -2.44 -26.18 -0.18
C ARG A 158 -1.08 -25.56 -0.46
#